data_AF-A0AAW8NHL8-F1
#
_entry.id   AF-A0AAW8NHL8-F1
#
_cell.length_a   1.000
_cell.length_b   1.000
_cell.length_c   1.000
_cell.angle_alpha   90.00
_cell.angle_beta   90.00
_cell.angle_gamma   90.00
#
_symmetry.space_group_name_H-M   'P 1'
#
loop_
_entity.id
_entity.type
_entity.pdbx_description
1 polymer ?
#
loop_
_entity_poly.entity_id
_entity_poly.type
_entity_poly.pdbx_seq_one_letter_code
_entity_poly.pdbx_strand_id
1 'polypeptide(L)'
;MNNFTTKVPFSGRMALLAIILSAFAFVGQANANEFSPKEKAAIAKHHQIIEEQLAENDHALESTLQSEFDAQVEDSEQEFMQLACTAHGMDFDDTTGVCFE
;
A
#
# COMPACT_ATOMS: atom_id res chain seq x y z
N MET A 1 -22.44 -28.11 7.05
CA MET A 1 -22.36 -26.66 7.27
C MET A 1 -21.42 -26.44 8.45
N ASN A 2 -20.17 -26.05 8.19
CA ASN A 2 -19.17 -25.87 9.24
C ASN A 2 -19.30 -24.44 9.80
N ASN A 3 -19.70 -24.35 11.07
CA ASN A 3 -19.76 -23.09 11.82
C ASN A 3 -18.34 -22.68 12.23
N PHE A 4 -17.78 -21.64 11.61
CA PHE A 4 -16.60 -20.97 12.15
C PHE A 4 -17.04 -20.04 13.27
N THR A 5 -16.89 -20.48 14.52
CA THR A 5 -16.99 -19.60 15.69
C THR A 5 -15.61 -19.09 16.03
N THR A 6 -15.28 -17.87 15.61
CA THR A 6 -14.06 -17.16 16.02
C THR A 6 -14.17 -16.81 17.50
N LYS A 7 -13.56 -17.62 18.37
CA LYS A 7 -13.38 -17.29 19.78
C LYS A 7 -12.23 -16.30 19.93
N VAL A 8 -12.53 -15.01 19.81
CA VAL A 8 -11.58 -13.96 20.22
C VAL A 8 -11.68 -13.83 21.75
N PRO A 9 -10.63 -14.14 22.53
CA PRO A 9 -10.69 -13.97 23.98
C PRO A 9 -10.68 -12.48 24.32
N PHE A 10 -11.88 -11.91 24.51
CA PHE A 10 -12.02 -10.54 24.97
C PHE A 10 -11.62 -10.45 26.44
N SER A 11 -10.33 -10.23 26.70
CA SER A 11 -9.84 -9.97 28.05
C SER A 11 -10.33 -8.60 28.52
N GLY A 12 -10.71 -8.46 29.79
CA GLY A 12 -11.19 -7.19 30.36
C GLY A 12 -10.21 -6.01 30.23
N ARG A 13 -8.93 -6.29 29.95
CA ARG A 13 -7.92 -5.27 29.59
C ARG A 13 -8.19 -4.63 28.23
N MET A 14 -8.68 -5.39 27.25
CA MET A 14 -9.10 -4.85 25.95
C MET A 14 -10.38 -4.00 26.07
N ALA A 15 -11.27 -4.33 27.01
CA ALA A 15 -12.45 -3.52 27.30
C ALA A 15 -12.09 -2.13 27.84
N LEU A 16 -11.12 -2.07 28.75
CA LEU A 16 -10.61 -0.81 29.30
C LEU A 16 -9.97 0.07 28.23
N LEU A 17 -9.18 -0.52 27.32
CA LEU A 17 -8.61 0.19 26.19
C LEU A 17 -9.70 0.75 25.26
N ALA A 18 -10.74 -0.03 24.97
CA ALA A 18 -11.87 0.44 24.16
C ALA A 18 -12.61 1.62 24.80
N ILE A 19 -12.81 1.59 26.12
CA ILE A 19 -13.48 2.69 26.85
C ILE A 19 -12.61 3.96 26.84
N ILE A 20 -11.31 3.83 27.11
CA ILE A 20 -10.38 4.96 27.09
C ILE A 20 -10.34 5.59 25.70
N LEU A 21 -10.24 4.78 24.64
CA LEU A 21 -10.26 5.27 23.25
C LEU A 21 -11.59 5.96 22.90
N SER A 22 -12.72 5.42 23.37
CA SER A 22 -14.04 6.03 23.12
C SER A 22 -14.23 7.36 23.85
N ALA A 23 -13.57 7.57 25.00
CA ALA A 23 -13.68 8.82 25.75
C ALA A 23 -12.97 10.00 25.05
N PHE A 24 -11.90 9.74 24.29
CA PHE A 24 -11.22 10.78 23.51
C PHE A 24 -11.99 11.21 22.25
N ALA A 25 -12.94 10.41 21.78
CA ALA A 25 -13.74 10.73 20.59
C ALA A 25 -14.71 11.92 20.80
N PHE A 26 -15.03 12.27 22.05
CA PHE A 26 -16.00 13.32 22.38
C PHE A 26 -15.37 14.68 22.73
N VAL A 27 -14.05 14.79 22.83
CA VAL A 27 -13.36 16.07 23.17
C VAL A 27 -13.21 16.99 21.93
N GLY A 28 -13.73 16.58 20.77
CA GLY A 28 -13.44 17.20 19.47
C GLY A 28 -14.36 18.32 18.98
N GLN A 29 -15.37 18.78 19.72
CA GLN A 29 -16.22 19.91 19.26
C GLN A 29 -15.80 21.24 19.89
N ALA A 30 -14.52 21.57 19.78
CA ALA A 30 -14.12 22.97 19.83
C ALA A 30 -14.64 23.62 18.54
N ASN A 31 -15.54 24.60 18.65
CA ASN A 31 -16.03 25.38 17.51
C ASN A 31 -14.84 25.95 16.75
N ALA A 32 -14.47 25.32 15.62
CA ALA A 32 -13.45 25.85 14.73
C ALA A 32 -14.02 27.14 14.16
N ASN A 33 -13.45 28.28 14.56
CA ASN A 33 -13.88 29.58 14.06
C ASN A 33 -13.85 29.55 12.53
N GLU A 34 -14.94 29.96 11.89
CA GLU A 34 -15.02 29.88 10.43
C GLU A 34 -13.91 30.74 9.82
N PHE A 35 -13.11 30.15 8.93
CA PHE A 35 -11.97 30.84 8.32
C PHE A 35 -12.42 32.15 7.66
N SER A 36 -11.67 33.21 7.91
CA SER A 36 -11.86 34.49 7.23
C SER A 36 -11.65 34.34 5.72
N PRO A 37 -12.18 35.25 4.89
CA PRO A 37 -12.00 35.19 3.44
C PRO A 37 -10.52 35.15 3.00
N LYS A 38 -9.62 35.77 3.76
CA LYS A 38 -8.17 35.75 3.49
C LYS A 38 -7.55 34.38 3.80
N GLU A 39 -7.98 33.74 4.88
CA GLU A 39 -7.52 32.40 5.25
C GLU A 39 -8.04 31.35 4.28
N LYS A 40 -9.31 31.44 3.85
CA LYS A 40 -9.87 30.58 2.79
C LYS A 40 -9.10 30.71 1.46
N ALA A 41 -8.70 31.93 1.09
CA ALA A 41 -7.90 32.16 -0.12
C ALA A 41 -6.47 31.60 -0.01
N ALA A 42 -5.85 31.69 1.19
CA ALA A 42 -4.54 31.09 1.44
C ALA A 42 -4.60 29.55 1.39
N ILE A 43 -5.65 28.95 1.96
CA ILE A 43 -5.90 27.50 1.90
C ILE A 43 -6.11 27.04 0.46
N ALA A 44 -6.94 27.76 -0.31
CA ALA A 44 -7.19 27.44 -1.72
C ALA A 44 -5.91 27.48 -2.56
N LYS A 45 -5.06 28.51 -2.36
CA LYS A 45 -3.75 28.59 -3.01
C LYS A 45 -2.85 27.41 -2.63
N HIS A 46 -2.88 26.99 -1.37
CA HIS A 46 -2.07 25.87 -0.90
C HIS A 46 -2.57 24.52 -1.44
N HIS A 47 -3.89 24.34 -1.58
CA HIS A 47 -4.46 23.16 -2.23
C HIS A 47 -4.07 23.08 -3.71
N GLN A 48 -4.08 24.21 -4.42
CA GLN A 48 -3.68 24.22 -5.83
C GLN A 48 -2.23 23.75 -6.04
N ILE A 49 -1.31 24.14 -5.14
CA ILE A 49 0.10 23.67 -5.19
C ILE A 49 0.18 22.17 -4.87
N ILE A 50 -0.60 21.69 -3.90
CA ILE A 50 -0.65 20.27 -3.53
C ILE A 50 -1.20 19.43 -4.68
N GLU A 51 -2.27 19.88 -5.34
CA GLU A 51 -2.87 19.19 -6.49
C GLU A 51 -1.90 19.11 -7.67
N GLU A 52 -1.16 20.18 -7.96
CA GLU A 52 -0.15 20.19 -9.01
C GLU A 52 1.00 19.21 -8.70
N GLN A 53 1.49 19.20 -7.45
CA GLN A 53 2.55 18.27 -7.01
C GLN A 53 2.08 16.82 -6.94
N LEU A 54 0.81 16.57 -6.59
CA LEU A 54 0.22 15.23 -6.59
C LEU A 54 0.05 14.70 -8.01
N ALA A 55 -0.44 15.52 -8.94
CA ALA A 55 -0.58 15.10 -10.33
C ALA A 55 0.78 14.74 -10.98
N GLU A 56 1.83 15.48 -10.65
CA GLU A 56 3.19 15.17 -11.11
C GLU A 56 3.76 13.91 -10.44
N ASN A 57 3.53 13.73 -9.13
CA ASN A 57 3.98 12.54 -8.41
C ASN A 57 3.22 11.28 -8.81
N ASP A 58 1.91 11.35 -9.04
CA ASP A 58 1.08 10.18 -9.36
C ASP A 58 1.58 9.50 -10.64
N HIS A 59 1.92 10.29 -11.68
CA HIS A 59 2.51 9.75 -12.91
C HIS A 59 3.91 9.14 -12.70
N ALA A 60 4.76 9.80 -11.90
CA ALA A 60 6.10 9.28 -11.60
C ALA A 60 6.04 7.99 -10.75
N LEU A 61 5.09 7.93 -9.81
CA LEU A 61 4.84 6.79 -8.94
C LEU A 61 4.27 5.62 -9.73
N GLU A 62 3.28 5.85 -10.60
CA GLU A 62 2.70 4.83 -11.48
C GLU A 62 3.77 4.23 -12.40
N SER A 63 4.60 5.07 -13.02
CA SER A 63 5.72 4.62 -13.86
C SER A 63 6.73 3.78 -13.08
N THR A 64 7.06 4.20 -11.85
CA THR A 64 7.99 3.47 -10.98
C THR A 64 7.40 2.13 -10.54
N LEU A 65 6.14 2.10 -10.13
CA LEU A 65 5.43 0.88 -9.75
C LEU A 65 5.34 -0.11 -10.91
N GLN A 66 5.06 0.38 -12.12
CA GLN A 66 5.03 -0.46 -13.31
C GLN A 66 6.42 -1.05 -13.61
N SER A 67 7.46 -0.22 -13.59
CA SER A 67 8.83 -0.68 -13.82
C SER A 67 9.31 -1.69 -12.77
N GLU A 68 8.94 -1.49 -11.49
CA GLU A 68 9.30 -2.41 -10.40
C GLU A 68 8.54 -3.73 -10.49
N PHE A 69 7.26 -3.67 -10.90
CA PHE A 69 6.46 -4.86 -11.15
C PHE A 69 7.00 -5.67 -12.32
N ASP A 70 7.30 -5.03 -13.44
CA ASP A 70 7.85 -5.69 -14.63
C ASP A 70 9.19 -6.37 -14.31
N ALA A 71 10.07 -5.70 -13.56
CA ALA A 71 11.34 -6.28 -13.13
C ALA A 71 11.17 -7.49 -12.19
N GLN A 72 10.20 -7.44 -11.27
CA GLN A 72 9.90 -8.57 -10.38
C GLN A 72 9.31 -9.76 -11.14
N VAL A 73 8.48 -9.51 -12.15
CA VAL A 73 7.93 -10.57 -13.00
C VAL A 73 9.06 -11.23 -13.79
N GLU A 74 9.93 -10.44 -14.41
CA GLU A 74 11.06 -10.96 -15.19
C GLU A 74 12.02 -11.80 -14.33
N ASP A 75 12.39 -11.32 -13.13
CA ASP A 75 13.22 -12.07 -12.18
C ASP A 75 12.55 -13.39 -11.75
N SER A 76 11.25 -13.34 -11.46
CA SER A 76 10.47 -14.53 -11.11
C SER A 76 10.35 -15.53 -12.26
N GLU A 77 10.24 -15.06 -13.50
CA GLU A 77 10.18 -15.92 -14.68
C GLU A 77 11.53 -16.61 -14.93
N GLN A 78 12.64 -15.89 -14.77
CA GLN A 78 13.98 -16.46 -14.86
C GLN A 78 14.21 -17.52 -13.77
N GLU A 79 13.87 -17.23 -12.51
CA GLU A 79 14.00 -18.20 -11.42
C GLU A 79 13.15 -19.45 -11.69
N PHE A 80 11.91 -19.26 -12.16
CA PHE A 80 11.03 -20.36 -12.53
C PHE A 80 11.63 -21.22 -13.64
N MET A 81 12.16 -20.61 -14.70
CA MET A 81 12.77 -21.33 -15.82
C MET A 81 14.05 -22.06 -15.40
N GLN A 82 14.91 -21.42 -14.61
CA GLN A 82 16.10 -22.05 -14.03
C GLN A 82 15.74 -23.30 -13.24
N LEU A 83 14.75 -23.21 -12.36
CA LEU A 83 14.26 -24.34 -11.56
C LEU A 83 13.65 -25.44 -12.44
N ALA A 84 12.87 -25.06 -13.45
CA ALA A 84 12.22 -26.00 -14.37
C ALA A 84 13.26 -26.76 -15.21
N CYS A 85 14.21 -26.06 -15.86
CA CYS A 85 15.28 -26.69 -16.63
C CYS A 85 16.09 -27.64 -15.74
N THR A 86 16.49 -27.19 -14.55
CA THR A 86 17.26 -27.99 -13.58
C THR A 86 16.50 -29.26 -13.17
N ALA A 87 15.18 -29.15 -12.94
CA ALA A 87 14.34 -30.30 -12.60
C ALA A 87 14.26 -31.35 -13.71
N HIS A 88 14.50 -30.93 -14.96
CA HIS A 88 14.60 -31.80 -16.13
C HIS A 88 16.03 -32.19 -16.50
N GLY A 89 17.02 -31.84 -15.68
CA GLY A 89 18.43 -32.15 -15.91
C GLY A 89 19.07 -31.34 -17.03
N MET A 90 18.51 -30.18 -17.34
CA MET A 90 19.00 -29.23 -18.33
C MET A 90 19.53 -27.97 -17.62
N ASP A 91 20.49 -27.29 -18.24
CA ASP A 91 20.93 -25.97 -17.80
C ASP A 91 20.10 -24.88 -18.50
N PHE A 92 19.84 -23.77 -17.80
CA PHE A 92 19.13 -22.62 -18.36
C PHE A 92 20.15 -21.56 -18.83
N ASP A 93 19.98 -21.03 -20.04
CA ASP A 93 20.73 -19.88 -20.54
C ASP A 93 19.89 -18.60 -20.40
N ASP A 94 20.24 -17.77 -19.41
CA ASP A 94 19.61 -16.48 -19.14
C ASP A 94 19.66 -15.51 -20.34
N THR A 95 20.61 -15.71 -21.26
CA THR A 95 20.79 -14.83 -22.44
C THR A 95 19.77 -15.13 -23.53
N THR A 96 19.48 -16.41 -23.75
CA THR A 96 18.62 -16.88 -24.84
C THR A 96 17.25 -17.33 -24.37
N GLY A 97 17.06 -17.48 -23.05
CA GLY A 97 15.80 -17.90 -22.44
C GLY A 97 15.44 -19.36 -22.74
N VAL A 98 16.42 -20.22 -23.05
CA VAL A 98 16.17 -21.62 -23.38
C VAL A 98 16.92 -22.57 -22.44
N CYS A 99 16.33 -23.76 -22.22
CA CYS A 99 17.01 -24.86 -21.59
C CYS A 99 17.90 -25.59 -22.62
N PHE A 100 19.08 -26.05 -22.21
CA PHE A 100 19.98 -26.86 -23.01
C PHE A 100 20.55 -28.04 -22.20
N GLU A 101 21.07 -29.06 -22.90
CA GLU A 101 21.62 -30.29 -22.30
C GLU A 101 22.98 -30.09 -21.61
#